data_AF-A0A139HRC7-F1
#
_entry.id   AF-A0A139HRC7-F1
#
_cell.length_a   1.000
_cell.length_b   1.000
_cell.length_c   1.000
_cell.angle_alpha   90.00
_cell.angle_beta   90.00
_cell.angle_gamma   90.00
#
_symmetry.space_group_name_H-M   'P 1'
#
loop_
_entity.id
_entity.type
_entity.pdbx_description
1 polymer ?
#
loop_
_entity_poly.entity_id
_entity_poly.type
_entity_poly.pdbx_seq_one_letter_code
_entity_poly.pdbx_strand_id
1 'polypeptide(L)'
;MFDQDLLANLALTVTFFTYDMLNRYNVLEHDTSMSRSDAYFGNSHIFNQPIFNTTSKYEHAIQQQSFEEATIQNKFYECDGGFQY
;
A
#
# COMPACT_ATOMS: atom_id res chain seq x y z
N MET A 1 7.39 -2.91 -14.67
CA MET A 1 8.15 -2.96 -13.41
C MET A 1 9.54 -3.55 -13.58
N PHE A 2 9.69 -4.64 -14.34
CA PHE A 2 10.98 -5.34 -14.49
C PHE A 2 12.16 -4.48 -15.02
N ASP A 3 11.90 -3.53 -15.94
CA ASP A 3 12.97 -2.67 -16.49
C ASP A 3 13.44 -1.61 -15.47
N GLN A 4 12.55 -1.18 -14.57
CA GLN A 4 12.89 -0.20 -13.52
C GLN A 4 13.81 -0.82 -12.46
N ASP A 5 13.65 -2.12 -12.19
CA ASP A 5 14.46 -2.89 -11.24
C ASP A 5 15.94 -2.98 -11.68
N LEU A 6 16.23 -2.90 -12.98
CA LEU A 6 17.61 -2.85 -13.49
C LEU A 6 18.36 -1.58 -13.05
N LEU A 7 17.65 -0.48 -12.77
CA LEU A 7 18.25 0.74 -12.23
C LEU A 7 18.84 0.53 -10.82
N ALA A 8 18.38 -0.51 -10.12
CA ALA A 8 18.92 -0.91 -8.82
C ALA A 8 20.28 -1.63 -8.93
N ASN A 9 20.81 -1.90 -10.13
CA ASN A 9 22.15 -2.44 -10.32
C ASN A 9 23.11 -1.33 -10.82
N LEU A 10 24.24 -1.12 -10.14
CA LEU A 10 25.23 -0.08 -10.50
C LEU A 10 26.22 -0.53 -11.58
N ALA A 11 26.09 -1.75 -12.11
CA ALA A 11 26.95 -2.24 -13.17
C ALA A 11 26.78 -1.41 -14.45
N LEU A 12 27.89 -1.17 -15.16
CA LEU A 12 27.90 -0.38 -16.41
C LEU A 12 27.13 -1.04 -17.57
N THR A 13 26.71 -2.29 -17.41
CA THR A 13 25.83 -3.00 -18.34
C THR A 13 24.95 -3.93 -17.52
N VAL A 14 23.68 -3.56 -17.36
CA VAL A 14 22.74 -4.28 -16.50
C VAL A 14 21.83 -5.17 -17.34
N THR A 15 21.85 -6.46 -17.06
CA THR A 15 20.91 -7.44 -17.64
C THR A 15 20.13 -8.22 -16.58
N PHE A 16 20.44 -7.97 -15.30
CA PHE A 16 19.83 -8.64 -14.17
C PHE A 16 19.86 -7.76 -12.93
N PHE A 17 18.99 -8.09 -11.98
CA PHE A 17 19.04 -7.61 -10.61
C PHE A 17 18.83 -8.79 -9.66
N THR A 18 19.15 -8.58 -8.39
CA THR A 18 18.79 -9.49 -7.31
C THR A 18 17.82 -8.78 -6.38
N TYR A 19 17.04 -9.50 -5.59
CA TYR A 19 16.13 -8.88 -4.62
C TYR A 19 16.83 -7.96 -3.63
N ASP A 20 18.08 -8.27 -3.26
CA ASP A 20 18.86 -7.42 -2.37
C ASP A 20 19.21 -6.07 -2.99
N MET A 21 19.41 -6.01 -4.31
CA MET A 21 19.67 -4.76 -5.01
C MET A 21 18.49 -3.78 -4.90
N LEU A 22 17.25 -4.29 -4.80
CA LEU A 22 16.05 -3.46 -4.67
C LEU A 22 16.02 -2.70 -3.34
N ASN A 23 16.74 -3.15 -2.31
CA ASN A 23 16.80 -2.51 -1.00
C ASN A 23 17.51 -1.14 -1.02
N ARG A 24 18.05 -0.72 -2.18
CA ARG A 24 18.71 0.58 -2.31
C ARG A 24 17.69 1.71 -2.21
N TYR A 25 17.86 2.49 -1.16
CA TYR A 25 17.09 3.70 -0.91
C TYR A 25 17.24 4.73 -2.04
N ASN A 26 16.13 5.40 -2.36
CA ASN A 26 16.03 6.51 -3.31
C ASN A 26 16.37 6.14 -4.77
N VAL A 27 16.13 4.87 -5.14
CA VAL A 27 16.06 4.43 -6.53
C VAL A 27 14.67 3.87 -6.83
N LEU A 28 14.26 2.87 -6.05
CA LEU A 28 12.90 2.31 -6.06
C LEU A 28 12.34 2.21 -4.65
N GLU A 29 13.11 1.66 -3.70
CA GLU A 29 12.75 1.71 -2.29
C GLU A 29 12.75 3.16 -1.79
N HIS A 30 11.71 3.51 -1.04
CA HIS A 30 11.39 4.86 -0.61
C HIS A 30 10.78 4.88 0.80
N ASP A 31 10.74 6.06 1.41
CA ASP A 31 10.15 6.27 2.73
C ASP A 31 8.62 6.20 2.70
N THR A 32 8.00 6.09 3.87
CA THR A 32 6.53 5.96 4.05
C THR A 32 5.97 4.66 3.45
N SER A 33 6.80 3.62 3.44
CA SER A 33 6.37 2.26 3.10
C SER A 33 5.27 1.77 4.03
N MET A 34 4.32 1.00 3.50
CA MET A 34 3.16 0.55 4.29
C MET A 34 3.49 -0.47 5.39
N SER A 35 4.64 -1.15 5.32
CA SER A 35 4.97 -2.27 6.21
C SER A 35 6.44 -2.37 6.58
N ARG A 36 7.26 -1.37 6.24
CA ARG A 36 8.72 -1.36 6.46
C ARG A 36 9.12 -0.01 7.06
N SER A 37 10.24 0.02 7.78
CA SER A 37 10.76 1.27 8.34
C SER A 37 11.44 2.11 7.26
N ASP A 38 11.51 3.42 7.46
CA ASP A 38 12.24 4.29 6.54
C ASP A 38 13.74 3.99 6.56
N ALA A 39 14.43 4.31 5.47
CA ALA A 39 15.87 4.04 5.38
C ALA A 39 16.67 4.80 6.46
N TYR A 40 16.16 5.95 6.90
CA TYR A 40 16.73 6.73 8.01
C TYR A 40 16.89 5.92 9.31
N PHE A 41 15.99 4.97 9.58
CA PHE A 41 16.02 4.13 10.78
C PHE A 41 16.86 2.84 10.60
N GLY A 42 17.46 2.64 9.42
CA GLY A 42 18.47 1.62 9.16
C GLY A 42 17.98 0.30 8.55
N ASN A 43 16.67 0.04 8.48
CA ASN A 43 16.14 -1.17 7.81
C ASN A 43 14.84 -0.89 7.04
N SER A 44 14.96 -0.84 5.71
CA SER A 44 13.85 -0.55 4.80
C SER A 44 13.22 -1.75 4.10
N HIS A 45 13.70 -2.97 4.34
CA HIS A 45 13.29 -4.13 3.53
C HIS A 45 12.72 -5.29 4.36
N ILE A 46 12.99 -5.33 5.66
CA ILE A 46 12.39 -6.31 6.57
C ILE A 46 11.01 -5.84 6.99
N PHE A 47 10.06 -6.77 6.97
CA PHE A 47 8.69 -6.53 7.42
C PHE A 47 8.65 -6.05 8.89
N ASN A 48 7.84 -5.03 9.14
CA ASN A 48 7.64 -4.40 10.42
C ASN A 48 6.14 -4.42 10.79
N GLN A 49 5.77 -5.35 11.68
CA GLN A 49 4.39 -5.58 12.09
C GLN A 49 3.70 -4.33 12.69
N PRO A 50 4.33 -3.55 13.59
CA PRO A 50 3.74 -2.29 14.06
C PRO A 50 3.38 -1.29 12.94
N ILE A 51 4.25 -1.13 11.93
CA ILE A 51 4.01 -0.22 10.81
C ILE A 51 2.85 -0.73 9.95
N PHE A 52 2.85 -2.04 9.63
CA PHE A 52 1.75 -2.66 8.88
C PHE A 52 0.40 -2.58 9.61
N ASN A 53 0.40 -2.77 10.93
CA ASN A 53 -0.81 -2.60 11.74
C ASN A 53 -1.33 -1.16 11.71
N THR A 54 -0.44 -0.18 11.57
CA THR A 54 -0.82 1.23 11.50
C THR A 54 -1.50 1.55 10.17
N THR A 55 -0.92 1.12 9.05
CA THR A 55 -1.52 1.32 7.73
C THR A 55 -2.80 0.51 7.55
N SER A 56 -2.83 -0.74 8.02
CA SER A 56 -4.01 -1.62 7.92
C SER A 56 -5.23 -1.07 8.67
N LYS A 57 -5.03 -0.30 9.76
CA LYS A 57 -6.15 0.38 10.45
C LYS A 57 -6.89 1.34 9.52
N TYR A 58 -6.18 2.06 8.67
CA TYR A 58 -6.79 3.00 7.73
C TYR A 58 -7.58 2.28 6.63
N GLU A 59 -7.05 1.16 6.12
CA GLU A 59 -7.78 0.29 5.17
C GLU A 59 -9.09 -0.22 5.78
N HIS A 60 -9.06 -0.72 7.02
CA HIS A 60 -10.27 -1.17 7.71
C HIS A 60 -11.25 -0.04 8.02
N ALA A 61 -10.75 1.16 8.33
CA ALA A 61 -11.60 2.34 8.57
C ALA A 61 -12.32 2.79 7.29
N ILE A 62 -11.65 2.78 6.14
CA ILE A 62 -12.26 3.10 4.83
C ILE A 62 -13.35 2.09 4.48
N GLN A 63 -13.10 0.79 4.75
CA GLN A 63 -14.13 -0.23 4.56
C GLN A 63 -15.35 0.02 5.45
N GLN A 64 -15.16 0.31 6.73
CA GLN A 64 -16.28 0.59 7.64
C GLN A 64 -17.12 1.80 7.22
N GLN A 65 -16.48 2.91 6.80
CA GLN A 65 -17.20 4.07 6.27
C GLN A 65 -18.04 3.71 5.04
N SER A 66 -17.47 2.96 4.09
CA SER A 66 -18.21 2.52 2.90
C SER A 66 -19.39 1.59 3.22
N PHE A 67 -19.29 0.77 4.27
CA PHE A 67 -20.39 -0.09 4.72
C PHE A 67 -21.48 0.70 5.46
N GLU A 68 -21.11 1.70 6.26
CA GLU A 68 -22.07 2.59 6.93
C GLU A 68 -22.84 3.44 5.91
N GLU A 69 -22.15 4.03 4.94
CA GLU A 69 -22.78 4.80 3.86
C GLU A 69 -23.72 3.94 3.01
N ALA A 70 -23.30 2.73 2.62
CA ALA A 70 -24.17 1.80 1.89
C ALA A 70 -25.40 1.37 2.71
N THR A 71 -25.24 1.19 4.03
CA THR A 71 -26.36 0.85 4.93
C THR A 71 -27.33 1.99 5.08
N ILE A 72 -26.83 3.23 5.21
CA ILE A 72 -27.65 4.44 5.30
C ILE A 72 -28.41 4.63 3.97
N GLN A 73 -27.75 4.49 2.83
CA GLN A 73 -28.38 4.64 1.52
C GLN A 73 -29.48 3.59 1.28
N ASN A 74 -29.25 2.31 1.64
CA ASN A 74 -30.28 1.27 1.58
C ASN A 74 -31.47 1.57 2.50
N LYS A 75 -31.24 2.09 3.71
CA LYS A 75 -32.33 2.51 4.60
C LYS A 75 -33.15 3.67 4.03
N PHE A 76 -32.52 4.61 3.33
CA PHE A 76 -33.24 5.69 2.65
C PHE A 76 -34.09 5.16 1.48
N TYR A 77 -33.58 4.21 0.67
CA TYR A 77 -34.38 3.57 -0.39
C TYR A 77 -35.60 2.81 0.14
N GLU A 78 -35.49 2.17 1.31
CA GLU A 78 -36.62 1.50 1.97
C GLU A 78 -37.64 2.49 2.58
N CYS A 79 -37.18 3.66 3.04
CA CYS A 79 -38.04 4.68 3.65
C CYS A 79 -38.80 5.55 2.63
N ASP A 80 -38.26 5.75 1.43
CA ASP A 80 -38.84 6.63 0.40
C ASP A 80 -39.79 5.92 -0.60
N GLY A 81 -40.12 4.64 -0.36
CA GLY A 81 -41.20 3.97 -1.12
C GLY A 81 -40.91 3.78 -2.62
N GLY A 82 -39.66 3.50 -2.98
CA GLY A 82 -39.25 3.24 -4.36
C GLY A 82 -39.60 1.83 -4.88
N PHE A 83 -40.90 1.51 -4.98
CA PHE A 83 -41.39 0.46 -5.88
C PHE A 83 -42.55 1.04 -6.70
N GLN A 84 -42.22 1.60 -7.86
CA GLN A 84 -43.15 1.68 -8.99
C GLN A 84 -42.76 0.54 -9.92
N TYR A 85 -43.73 -0.34 -10.20
CA TYR A 85 -43.62 -1.51 -11.07
C TYR A 85 -43.17 -1.17 -12.49
#